data_AF-A0A4Q2Y0G6-F1
#
_entry.id   AF-A0A4Q2Y0G6-F1
#
_cell.length_a   1.000
_cell.length_b   1.000
_cell.length_c   1.000
_cell.angle_alpha   90.00
_cell.angle_beta   90.00
_cell.angle_gamma   90.00
#
_symmetry.space_group_name_H-M   'P 1'
#
loop_
_entity.id
_entity.type
_entity.pdbx_description
1 polymer ?
#
loop_
_entity_poly.entity_id
_entity_poly.type
_entity_poly.pdbx_seq_one_letter_code
_entity_poly.pdbx_strand_id
1 'polypeptide(L)'
;MNPRVLTAVSALLTLTVPSQACGPFFPDTILDEPQAALAVPPVSYRHELARLAGRPLPVEVSYNSRPSEPESPFIRQIPLEEAELRALWEKDGIAPEVIQKRVGEYVTVRRVLLAPLMEYSTAMSFPTHGDRPPVLPVRPLGPEFPADVADYVEAARLHATGDTAAARTLWKSILDRPPAERRLRAAWAAWMLAKTSADQDECLSWYERIETEIDAGASDAIGLGAAAKSWRAGFSLQPGKMKDPVKMTHFLYEAFINGQEGAAIDLRQISSIVLGSDDETLRAAAGDPLVRRLINLELHISYDGWTGRTRAPASADDRGAPLLRWLAAVRSAAPSDLDDMSRVAWALYSAGSYEEARKVLAVCPREDALALWLQAKFDLRDGNLEQANKHLAASIRIHSKRAGWFPMNSSYSDGRWSTHSVMFDRLNQARLLADSGIISLALKDYLAALESLRKSGYEADAAYLAENVVDLDGLVRHVRRVAPRWTPLENAAWDEETATEKDTSFNGHSFRGYQIRIDNQLRHQLARRLARERRFKEAREFMRPDLVPDLDKYV
;
A
#
# COMPACT_ATOMS: atom_id res chain seq x y z
N MET A 1 67.53 -15.98 -17.50
CA MET A 1 67.79 -15.62 -16.08
C MET A 1 66.48 -15.28 -15.39
N ASN A 2 66.41 -15.47 -14.07
CA ASN A 2 65.24 -15.35 -13.20
C ASN A 2 65.78 -15.44 -11.73
N PRO A 3 65.08 -15.04 -10.64
CA PRO A 3 63.99 -14.08 -10.42
C PRO A 3 64.32 -13.01 -9.32
N ARG A 4 63.32 -12.26 -8.82
CA ARG A 4 63.29 -11.50 -7.52
C ARG A 4 64.21 -10.24 -7.46
N VAL A 5 64.00 -9.16 -6.66
CA VAL A 5 63.07 -8.72 -5.58
C VAL A 5 63.26 -7.17 -5.45
N LEU A 6 62.40 -6.26 -4.96
CA LEU A 6 60.96 -6.16 -4.59
C LEU A 6 60.61 -4.68 -4.27
N THR A 7 59.32 -4.29 -4.17
CA THR A 7 58.75 -3.09 -3.45
C THR A 7 59.24 -1.67 -3.82
N ALA A 8 58.38 -0.80 -4.38
CA ALA A 8 57.58 0.25 -3.69
C ALA A 8 58.31 1.63 -3.63
N VAL A 9 57.67 2.82 -3.63
CA VAL A 9 56.34 3.22 -3.13
C VAL A 9 55.52 4.06 -4.14
N SER A 10 54.21 3.99 -3.96
CA SER A 10 53.06 4.60 -4.65
C SER A 10 53.08 6.09 -5.04
N ALA A 11 52.35 6.35 -6.14
CA ALA A 11 51.36 7.43 -6.34
C ALA A 11 51.75 8.93 -6.28
N LEU A 12 51.33 9.67 -7.33
CA LEU A 12 50.14 10.52 -7.23
C LEU A 12 49.50 10.83 -8.61
N LEU A 13 48.18 11.05 -8.60
CA LEU A 13 47.40 11.78 -9.62
C LEU A 13 47.46 11.34 -11.09
N THR A 14 46.92 10.15 -11.38
CA THR A 14 46.05 9.99 -12.55
C THR A 14 44.77 10.79 -12.32
N LEU A 15 44.56 11.92 -13.02
CA LEU A 15 43.26 12.61 -13.07
C LEU A 15 42.29 11.90 -14.03
N THR A 16 42.00 10.63 -13.72
CA THR A 16 40.79 9.96 -14.21
C THR A 16 39.60 10.62 -13.56
N VAL A 17 38.90 11.49 -14.29
CA VAL A 17 37.52 11.83 -13.93
C VAL A 17 36.74 10.52 -13.93
N PRO A 18 36.10 10.10 -12.82
CA PRO A 18 35.28 8.91 -12.83
C PRO A 18 34.05 9.19 -13.67
N SER A 19 34.06 8.74 -14.93
CA SER A 19 32.85 8.57 -15.72
C SER A 19 31.97 7.59 -14.96
N GLN A 20 31.00 8.11 -14.22
CA GLN A 20 30.03 7.31 -13.47
C GLN A 20 29.31 6.41 -14.46
N ALA A 21 29.67 5.13 -14.47
CA ALA A 21 29.09 4.11 -15.33
C ALA A 21 27.70 3.66 -14.81
N CYS A 22 26.87 4.65 -14.45
CA CYS A 22 25.43 4.48 -14.51
C CYS A 22 25.09 4.03 -15.93
N GLY A 23 24.35 2.93 -16.05
CA GLY A 23 24.03 2.33 -17.35
C GLY A 23 23.25 3.30 -18.26
N PRO A 24 23.09 2.95 -19.56
CA PRO A 24 22.32 3.77 -20.49
C PRO A 24 20.91 4.06 -19.92
N PHE A 25 20.66 5.33 -19.63
CA PHE A 25 19.37 5.83 -19.18
C PHE A 25 18.40 5.87 -20.35
N PHE A 26 17.86 4.71 -20.73
CA PHE A 26 16.70 4.65 -21.60
C PHE A 26 15.50 5.28 -20.88
N PRO A 27 14.80 6.26 -21.48
CA PRO A 27 13.52 6.71 -20.95
C PRO A 27 12.50 5.57 -21.07
N ASP A 28 11.59 5.45 -20.09
CA ASP A 28 10.57 4.40 -20.02
C ASP A 28 9.45 4.67 -21.06
N THR A 29 9.78 4.39 -22.32
CA THR A 29 9.04 4.76 -23.53
C THR A 29 8.22 3.60 -24.04
N ILE A 30 6.90 3.76 -24.06
CA ILE A 30 6.00 2.69 -24.50
C ILE A 30 5.94 2.57 -26.03
N LEU A 31 6.51 3.55 -26.76
CA LEU A 31 6.66 3.51 -28.22
C LEU A 31 7.83 2.64 -28.69
N ASP A 32 8.90 2.51 -27.90
CA ASP A 32 10.03 1.63 -28.20
C ASP A 32 9.73 0.17 -27.82
N GLU A 33 8.91 -0.05 -26.78
CA GLU A 33 8.34 -1.36 -26.42
C GLU A 33 6.81 -1.43 -26.64
N PRO A 34 6.29 -1.43 -27.89
CA PRO A 34 4.84 -1.45 -28.13
C PRO A 34 4.16 -2.76 -27.67
N GLN A 35 4.93 -3.84 -27.48
CA GLN A 35 4.46 -5.07 -26.82
C GLN A 35 4.05 -4.84 -25.36
N ALA A 36 4.53 -3.78 -24.71
CA ALA A 36 4.14 -3.41 -23.36
C ALA A 36 2.68 -2.89 -23.26
N ALA A 37 2.01 -2.65 -24.40
CA ALA A 37 0.55 -2.53 -24.49
C ALA A 37 -0.20 -3.85 -24.20
N LEU A 38 0.50 -4.98 -24.28
CA LEU A 38 -0.02 -6.31 -23.95
C LEU A 38 0.44 -6.80 -22.57
N ALA A 39 1.29 -6.05 -21.86
CA ALA A 39 1.68 -6.37 -20.48
C ALA A 39 0.50 -6.24 -19.51
N VAL A 40 0.53 -7.03 -18.43
CA VAL A 40 -0.43 -6.94 -17.32
C VAL A 40 -0.04 -5.79 -16.40
N PRO A 41 -0.99 -4.98 -15.91
CA PRO A 41 -0.68 -3.82 -15.09
C PRO A 41 -0.27 -4.21 -13.66
N PRO A 42 0.62 -3.44 -13.00
CA PRO A 42 0.98 -3.68 -11.61
C PRO A 42 -0.22 -3.48 -10.67
N VAL A 43 -0.26 -4.22 -9.55
CA VAL A 43 -1.37 -4.14 -8.57
C VAL A 43 -0.84 -4.07 -7.13
N SER A 44 -1.36 -3.15 -6.31
CA SER A 44 -1.04 -3.10 -4.88
C SER A 44 -2.00 -3.91 -4.03
N TYR A 45 -1.49 -4.93 -3.32
CA TYR A 45 -2.29 -5.73 -2.39
C TYR A 45 -2.98 -4.87 -1.34
N ARG A 46 -2.26 -3.90 -0.74
CA ARG A 46 -2.77 -3.08 0.37
C ARG A 46 -3.90 -2.14 -0.06
N HIS A 47 -3.84 -1.61 -1.27
CA HIS A 47 -4.85 -0.69 -1.79
C HIS A 47 -6.12 -1.44 -2.21
N GLU A 48 -5.97 -2.60 -2.87
CA GLU A 48 -7.11 -3.47 -3.19
C GLU A 48 -7.75 -4.08 -1.93
N LEU A 49 -6.95 -4.44 -0.91
CA LEU A 49 -7.45 -4.88 0.39
C LEU A 49 -8.17 -3.74 1.14
N ALA A 50 -7.64 -2.51 1.13
CA ALA A 50 -8.32 -1.35 1.70
C ALA A 50 -9.65 -1.04 0.99
N ARG A 51 -9.68 -1.15 -0.35
CA ARG A 51 -10.92 -1.04 -1.15
C ARG A 51 -11.94 -2.11 -0.78
N LEU A 52 -11.51 -3.37 -0.66
CA LEU A 52 -12.37 -4.49 -0.26
C LEU A 52 -12.95 -4.27 1.16
N ALA A 53 -12.14 -3.72 2.06
CA ALA A 53 -12.50 -3.34 3.43
C ALA A 53 -13.30 -2.03 3.56
N GLY A 54 -13.54 -1.29 2.47
CA GLY A 54 -14.17 0.04 2.52
C GLY A 54 -13.36 1.10 3.28
N ARG A 55 -12.06 0.84 3.56
CA ARG A 55 -11.18 1.73 4.31
C ARG A 55 -10.61 2.84 3.40
N PRO A 56 -10.28 4.03 3.96
CA PRO A 56 -9.48 5.01 3.25
C PRO A 56 -8.18 4.40 2.72
N LEU A 57 -7.76 4.81 1.52
CA LEU A 57 -6.48 4.38 0.97
C LEU A 57 -5.33 4.89 1.88
N PRO A 58 -4.28 4.07 2.12
CA PRO A 58 -3.10 4.53 2.86
C PRO A 58 -2.53 5.83 2.26
N VAL A 59 -2.31 6.84 3.10
CA VAL A 59 -1.68 8.09 2.66
C VAL A 59 -0.21 7.82 2.33
N GLU A 60 0.27 8.45 1.25
CA GLU A 60 1.66 8.38 0.83
C GLU A 60 2.59 8.99 1.88
N VAL A 61 3.33 8.14 2.61
CA VAL A 61 4.46 8.58 3.42
C VAL A 61 5.59 8.94 2.44
N SER A 62 5.76 10.23 2.18
CA SER A 62 6.81 10.76 1.31
C SER A 62 8.19 10.25 1.77
N TYR A 63 8.99 9.72 0.85
CA TYR A 63 10.32 9.17 1.16
C TYR A 63 11.29 10.19 1.78
N ASN A 64 11.08 11.49 1.52
CA ASN A 64 11.87 12.59 2.06
C ASN A 64 11.29 13.17 3.35
N SER A 65 10.02 12.89 3.65
CA SER A 65 9.58 12.95 5.04
C SER A 65 10.25 11.78 5.76
N ARG A 66 11.09 12.05 6.76
CA ARG A 66 11.19 11.09 7.87
C ARG A 66 9.75 10.80 8.28
N PRO A 67 9.28 9.54 8.36
CA PRO A 67 8.02 9.29 9.02
C PRO A 67 8.13 9.92 10.40
N SER A 68 7.20 10.81 10.76
CA SER A 68 6.99 11.17 12.15
C SER A 68 6.75 9.85 12.87
N GLU A 69 7.73 9.41 13.68
CA GLU A 69 7.89 7.99 14.05
C GLU A 69 6.54 7.45 14.49
N PRO A 70 6.01 6.42 13.80
CA PRO A 70 4.58 6.15 13.75
C PRO A 70 4.03 5.99 15.16
N GLU A 71 3.34 7.04 15.64
CA GLU A 71 3.30 7.37 17.08
C GLU A 71 3.12 6.12 17.92
N SER A 72 4.17 5.80 18.69
CA SER A 72 4.33 4.52 19.40
C SER A 72 2.99 4.08 19.99
N PRO A 73 2.51 2.85 19.77
CA PRO A 73 1.12 2.47 20.09
C PRO A 73 0.71 2.82 21.53
N PHE A 74 1.65 2.77 22.47
CA PHE A 74 1.52 3.19 23.87
C PHE A 74 1.11 4.66 24.07
N ILE A 75 1.52 5.58 23.17
CA ILE A 75 1.13 7.00 23.17
C ILE A 75 -0.37 7.15 22.90
N ARG A 76 -0.91 6.36 21.96
CA ARG A 76 -2.35 6.36 21.61
C ARG A 76 -3.20 5.61 22.63
N GLN A 77 -2.60 4.68 23.36
CA GLN A 77 -3.27 3.86 24.37
C GLN A 77 -3.84 4.71 25.52
N ILE A 78 -3.04 5.61 26.10
CA ILE A 78 -3.43 6.38 27.30
C ILE A 78 -4.66 7.29 27.05
N PRO A 79 -4.77 8.06 25.94
CA PRO A 79 -5.99 8.83 25.64
C PRO A 79 -7.27 7.99 25.53
N LEU A 80 -7.17 6.76 25.03
CA LEU A 80 -8.32 5.83 24.92
C LEU A 80 -8.74 5.33 26.31
N GLU A 81 -7.77 5.00 27.18
CA GLU A 81 -8.02 4.67 28.58
C GLU A 81 -8.60 5.85 29.38
N GLU A 82 -8.15 7.09 29.13
CA GLU A 82 -8.74 8.29 29.73
C GLU A 82 -10.20 8.47 29.31
N ALA A 83 -10.51 8.39 28.01
CA ALA A 83 -11.86 8.61 27.50
C ALA A 83 -12.87 7.61 28.07
N GLU A 84 -12.45 6.35 28.24
CA GLU A 84 -13.23 5.28 28.87
C GLU A 84 -13.53 5.58 30.34
N LEU A 85 -12.51 5.89 31.15
CA LEU A 85 -12.67 6.19 32.57
C LEU A 85 -13.48 7.47 32.83
N ARG A 86 -13.30 8.48 31.97
CA ARG A 86 -14.07 9.72 31.96
C ARG A 86 -15.56 9.43 31.71
N ALA A 87 -15.88 8.70 30.63
CA ALA A 87 -17.27 8.36 30.29
C ALA A 87 -17.97 7.50 31.36
N LEU A 88 -17.22 6.65 32.07
CA LEU A 88 -17.73 5.91 33.23
C LEU A 88 -18.14 6.87 34.36
N TRP A 89 -17.21 7.71 34.84
CA TRP A 89 -17.49 8.59 35.97
C TRP A 89 -18.48 9.71 35.65
N GLU A 90 -18.57 10.17 34.40
CA GLU A 90 -19.62 11.08 33.93
C GLU A 90 -21.00 10.43 34.00
N LYS A 91 -21.11 9.15 33.60
CA LYS A 91 -22.34 8.36 33.73
C LYS A 91 -22.73 8.10 35.19
N ASP A 92 -21.74 7.91 36.07
CA ASP A 92 -21.94 7.73 37.51
C ASP A 92 -22.24 9.06 38.26
N GLY A 93 -22.29 10.19 37.55
CA GLY A 93 -22.64 11.50 38.12
C GLY A 93 -21.54 12.15 38.97
N ILE A 94 -20.28 11.77 38.77
CA ILE A 94 -19.13 12.33 39.50
C ILE A 94 -18.84 13.76 39.00
N ALA A 95 -18.52 14.67 39.91
CA ALA A 95 -18.23 16.07 39.58
C ALA A 95 -16.99 16.21 38.64
N PRO A 96 -17.02 17.09 37.61
CA PRO A 96 -15.97 17.18 36.60
C PRO A 96 -14.55 17.40 37.16
N GLU A 97 -14.41 18.14 38.26
CA GLU A 97 -13.15 18.42 38.93
C GLU A 97 -12.55 17.16 39.58
N VAL A 98 -13.41 16.28 40.10
CA VAL A 98 -13.02 14.98 40.68
C VAL A 98 -12.65 14.00 39.56
N ILE A 99 -13.37 14.02 38.43
CA ILE A 99 -13.01 13.26 37.22
C ILE A 99 -11.64 13.71 36.72
N GLN A 100 -11.42 15.01 36.55
CA GLN A 100 -10.14 15.57 36.09
C GLN A 100 -8.98 15.16 37.02
N LYS A 101 -9.19 15.18 38.35
CA LYS A 101 -8.19 14.70 39.31
C LYS A 101 -7.85 13.21 39.11
N ARG A 102 -8.87 12.33 39.13
CA ARG A 102 -8.68 10.87 39.01
C ARG A 102 -8.04 10.48 37.67
N VAL A 103 -8.45 11.14 36.58
CA VAL A 103 -7.83 10.98 35.26
C VAL A 103 -6.36 11.40 35.28
N GLY A 104 -6.02 12.56 35.85
CA GLY A 104 -4.64 13.03 35.92
C GLY A 104 -3.72 12.06 36.69
N GLU A 105 -4.23 11.52 37.80
CA GLU A 105 -3.56 10.50 38.62
C GLU A 105 -3.34 9.19 37.83
N TYR A 106 -4.38 8.67 37.17
CA TYR A 106 -4.30 7.50 36.29
C TYR A 106 -3.30 7.67 35.14
N VAL A 107 -3.39 8.79 34.42
CA VAL A 107 -2.50 9.14 33.30
C VAL A 107 -1.05 9.24 33.77
N THR A 108 -0.80 9.77 34.97
CA THR A 108 0.55 9.84 35.57
C THR A 108 1.10 8.45 35.82
N VAL A 109 0.32 7.59 36.47
CA VAL A 109 0.68 6.21 36.78
C VAL A 109 0.94 5.38 35.52
N ARG A 110 0.06 5.48 34.52
CA ARG A 110 0.21 4.74 33.25
C ARG A 110 1.40 5.21 32.44
N ARG A 111 1.72 6.52 32.42
CA ARG A 111 2.96 7.02 31.79
C ARG A 111 4.22 6.44 32.44
N VAL A 112 4.27 6.39 33.77
CA VAL A 112 5.43 5.80 34.48
C VAL A 112 5.57 4.30 34.19
N LEU A 113 4.46 3.55 34.09
CA LEU A 113 4.47 2.13 33.72
C LEU A 113 4.85 1.87 32.25
N LEU A 114 4.51 2.78 31.33
CA LEU A 114 4.79 2.63 29.89
C LEU A 114 6.11 3.26 29.45
N ALA A 115 6.72 4.17 30.22
CA ALA A 115 7.96 4.85 29.82
C ALA A 115 9.09 3.89 29.38
N PRO A 116 9.37 2.76 30.09
CA PRO A 116 10.38 1.80 29.61
C PRO A 116 10.03 1.13 28.27
N LEU A 117 8.75 1.01 27.92
CA LEU A 117 8.31 0.48 26.62
C LEU A 117 8.33 1.55 25.52
N MET A 118 8.30 2.84 25.89
CA MET A 118 8.41 3.96 24.93
C MET A 118 9.87 4.19 24.49
N GLU A 119 10.85 3.90 25.35
CA GLU A 119 12.29 3.98 25.01
C GLU A 119 12.76 2.80 24.13
N TYR A 120 12.21 1.60 24.32
CA TYR A 120 12.56 0.39 23.54
C TYR A 120 11.48 0.02 22.50
N SER A 121 11.33 0.88 21.50
CA SER A 121 10.21 0.90 20.53
C SER A 121 9.97 -0.35 19.66
N THR A 122 10.80 -1.39 19.75
CA THR A 122 10.79 -2.57 18.86
C THR A 122 10.40 -3.89 19.52
N ALA A 123 10.18 -3.93 20.85
CA ALA A 123 9.85 -5.17 21.56
C ALA A 123 8.57 -5.04 22.41
N MET A 124 7.56 -5.88 22.14
CA MET A 124 6.44 -6.11 23.07
C MET A 124 6.84 -7.04 24.22
N SER A 125 7.93 -6.70 24.89
CA SER A 125 8.38 -7.31 26.15
C SER A 125 8.70 -6.19 27.11
N PHE A 126 8.14 -6.23 28.31
CA PHE A 126 8.74 -5.51 29.42
C PHE A 126 10.19 -6.01 29.59
N PRO A 127 11.19 -5.12 29.81
CA PRO A 127 12.56 -5.53 30.14
C PRO A 127 12.64 -6.14 31.54
N THR A 128 12.11 -7.35 31.72
CA THR A 128 12.15 -8.15 32.97
C THR A 128 13.58 -8.54 33.41
N HIS A 129 14.59 -8.19 32.62
CA HIS A 129 16.00 -8.54 32.79
C HIS A 129 16.94 -7.32 32.69
N GLY A 130 16.45 -6.11 32.95
CA GLY A 130 17.31 -4.96 33.24
C GLY A 130 17.87 -5.03 34.67
N ASP A 131 19.13 -4.66 34.87
CA ASP A 131 19.84 -4.72 36.18
C ASP A 131 19.18 -3.88 37.31
N ARG A 132 18.18 -3.06 36.98
CA ARG A 132 17.33 -2.35 37.94
C ARG A 132 15.87 -2.37 37.47
N PRO A 133 14.95 -3.02 38.18
CA PRO A 133 13.52 -2.85 37.91
C PRO A 133 13.10 -1.40 38.19
N PRO A 134 12.08 -0.87 37.50
CA PRO A 134 11.62 0.50 37.69
C PRO A 134 11.13 0.73 39.12
N VAL A 135 11.50 1.88 39.71
CA VAL A 135 11.00 2.31 41.02
C VAL A 135 9.59 2.87 40.85
N LEU A 136 8.60 1.99 41.03
CA LEU A 136 7.18 2.27 40.90
C LEU A 136 6.56 2.58 42.28
N PRO A 137 5.52 3.44 42.38
CA PRO A 137 4.91 3.79 43.65
C PRO A 137 4.23 2.58 44.32
N VAL A 138 4.14 2.64 45.67
CA VAL A 138 3.37 1.68 46.48
C VAL A 138 1.89 1.78 46.12
N ARG A 139 1.25 0.62 45.88
CA ARG A 139 -0.12 0.42 45.34
C ARG A 139 -0.59 1.58 44.44
N PRO A 140 -0.37 1.51 43.12
CA PRO A 140 -0.33 2.67 42.24
C PRO A 140 -1.67 3.40 42.01
N LEU A 141 -2.80 2.82 42.43
CA LEU A 141 -4.13 3.44 42.40
C LEU A 141 -4.89 3.08 43.70
N GLY A 142 -5.66 4.03 44.23
CA GLY A 142 -6.44 3.86 45.46
C GLY A 142 -7.84 3.28 45.24
N PRO A 143 -8.65 3.17 46.32
CA PRO A 143 -10.00 2.58 46.29
C PRO A 143 -11.05 3.41 45.54
N GLU A 144 -10.72 4.64 45.15
CA GLU A 144 -11.58 5.52 44.33
C GLU A 144 -11.58 5.18 42.82
N PHE A 145 -10.80 4.21 42.39
CA PHE A 145 -10.79 3.66 41.03
C PHE A 145 -11.61 2.36 40.93
N PRO A 146 -12.15 2.00 39.74
CA PRO A 146 -12.76 0.69 39.51
C PRO A 146 -11.80 -0.45 39.88
N ALA A 147 -12.32 -1.49 40.52
CA ALA A 147 -11.48 -2.51 41.15
C ALA A 147 -10.65 -3.30 40.12
N ASP A 148 -11.20 -3.62 38.95
CA ASP A 148 -10.48 -4.26 37.86
C ASP A 148 -9.38 -3.37 37.25
N VAL A 149 -9.59 -2.05 37.24
CA VAL A 149 -8.58 -1.06 36.83
C VAL A 149 -7.44 -0.97 37.84
N ALA A 150 -7.76 -0.87 39.14
CA ALA A 150 -6.75 -0.84 40.20
C ALA A 150 -5.92 -2.14 40.25
N ASP A 151 -6.59 -3.30 40.17
CA ASP A 151 -5.95 -4.61 40.17
C ASP A 151 -5.10 -4.83 38.91
N TYR A 152 -5.57 -4.41 37.72
CA TYR A 152 -4.80 -4.56 36.48
C TYR A 152 -3.51 -3.74 36.49
N VAL A 153 -3.57 -2.52 37.03
CA VAL A 153 -2.41 -1.61 37.11
C VAL A 153 -1.39 -2.11 38.15
N GLU A 154 -1.83 -2.69 39.27
CA GLU A 154 -0.94 -3.38 40.21
C GLU A 154 -0.35 -4.67 39.61
N ALA A 155 -1.11 -5.45 38.82
CA ALA A 155 -0.59 -6.62 38.14
C ALA A 155 0.46 -6.25 37.07
N ALA A 156 0.24 -5.15 36.33
CA ALA A 156 1.23 -4.59 35.42
C ALA A 156 2.48 -4.10 36.17
N ARG A 157 2.32 -3.49 37.35
CA ARG A 157 3.43 -3.09 38.25
C ARG A 157 4.25 -4.31 38.68
N LEU A 158 3.60 -5.37 39.15
CA LEU A 158 4.22 -6.62 39.58
C LEU A 158 5.06 -7.26 38.46
N HIS A 159 4.48 -7.43 37.27
CA HIS A 159 5.16 -7.96 36.09
C HIS A 159 6.36 -7.10 35.66
N ALA A 160 6.22 -5.77 35.65
CA ALA A 160 7.32 -4.85 35.36
C ALA A 160 8.44 -4.89 36.41
N THR A 161 8.14 -5.26 37.66
CA THR A 161 9.14 -5.55 38.71
C THR A 161 9.65 -6.99 38.71
N GLY A 162 9.28 -7.82 37.73
CA GLY A 162 9.72 -9.20 37.55
C GLY A 162 8.80 -10.27 38.16
N ASP A 163 7.92 -9.93 39.11
CA ASP A 163 6.99 -10.88 39.72
C ASP A 163 5.77 -11.16 38.81
N THR A 164 6.06 -11.94 37.77
CA THR A 164 5.06 -12.38 36.80
C THR A 164 4.11 -13.44 37.40
N ALA A 165 4.50 -14.10 38.50
CA ALA A 165 3.65 -15.10 39.16
C ALA A 165 2.51 -14.44 39.96
N ALA A 166 2.82 -13.41 40.76
CA ALA A 166 1.81 -12.59 41.41
C ALA A 166 0.96 -11.83 40.38
N ALA A 167 1.56 -11.27 39.32
CA ALA A 167 0.82 -10.61 38.25
C ALA A 167 -0.21 -11.54 37.57
N ARG A 168 0.19 -12.77 37.20
CA ARG A 168 -0.72 -13.79 36.63
C ARG A 168 -1.80 -14.23 37.61
N THR A 169 -1.54 -14.19 38.91
CA THR A 169 -2.55 -14.48 39.95
C THR A 169 -3.59 -13.35 40.00
N LEU A 170 -3.14 -12.09 40.00
CA LEU A 170 -4.01 -10.92 40.06
C LEU A 170 -4.84 -10.73 38.77
N TRP A 171 -4.26 -10.98 37.59
CA TRP A 171 -5.02 -11.04 36.32
C TRP A 171 -6.11 -12.12 36.33
N LYS A 172 -5.87 -13.29 36.95
CA LYS A 172 -6.91 -14.32 37.10
C LYS A 172 -8.03 -13.86 38.03
N SER A 173 -7.72 -13.25 39.18
CA SER A 173 -8.76 -12.72 40.07
C SER A 173 -9.59 -11.57 39.48
N ILE A 174 -9.09 -10.83 38.48
CA ILE A 174 -9.91 -9.89 37.70
C ILE A 174 -10.94 -10.64 36.85
N LEU A 175 -10.56 -11.78 36.26
CA LEU A 175 -11.47 -12.62 35.48
C LEU A 175 -12.46 -13.39 36.36
N ASP A 176 -12.14 -13.67 37.63
CA ASP A 176 -13.04 -14.35 38.57
C ASP A 176 -14.17 -13.43 39.13
N ARG A 177 -14.10 -12.12 38.88
CA ARG A 177 -15.14 -11.14 39.27
C ARG A 177 -16.45 -11.31 38.47
N PRO A 178 -17.60 -10.84 38.99
CA PRO A 178 -18.83 -10.71 38.21
C PRO A 178 -18.63 -9.85 36.94
N PRO A 179 -19.29 -10.15 35.79
CA PRO A 179 -19.10 -9.41 34.53
C PRO A 179 -19.23 -7.89 34.64
N ALA A 180 -20.11 -7.38 35.51
CA ALA A 180 -20.28 -5.95 35.74
C ALA A 180 -19.07 -5.27 36.43
N GLU A 181 -18.27 -6.03 37.19
CA GLU A 181 -17.13 -5.53 37.99
C GLU A 181 -15.77 -5.65 37.30
N ARG A 182 -15.69 -6.36 36.16
CA ARG A 182 -14.47 -6.58 35.37
C ARG A 182 -14.51 -6.01 33.96
N ARG A 183 -15.53 -5.19 33.67
CA ARG A 183 -15.88 -4.71 32.33
C ARG A 183 -14.72 -3.98 31.64
N LEU A 184 -13.86 -3.27 32.37
CA LEU A 184 -12.85 -2.40 31.80
C LEU A 184 -11.56 -3.16 31.48
N ARG A 185 -11.16 -4.12 32.33
CA ARG A 185 -9.86 -4.80 32.21
C ARG A 185 -9.91 -6.33 32.08
N ALA A 186 -11.07 -6.98 31.95
CA ALA A 186 -11.12 -8.41 31.65
C ALA A 186 -10.37 -8.81 30.37
N ALA A 187 -10.65 -8.14 29.24
CA ALA A 187 -9.92 -8.37 27.97
C ALA A 187 -8.41 -8.13 28.11
N TRP A 188 -8.01 -7.15 28.92
CA TRP A 188 -6.61 -6.77 29.16
C TRP A 188 -5.89 -7.80 30.05
N ALA A 189 -6.56 -8.31 31.08
CA ALA A 189 -6.07 -9.38 31.94
C ALA A 189 -5.90 -10.70 31.15
N ALA A 190 -6.88 -11.06 30.31
CA ALA A 190 -6.77 -12.21 29.41
C ALA A 190 -5.62 -12.05 28.40
N TRP A 191 -5.44 -10.86 27.81
CA TRP A 191 -4.28 -10.57 26.95
C TRP A 191 -2.95 -10.75 27.66
N MET A 192 -2.79 -10.19 28.87
CA MET A 192 -1.55 -10.34 29.62
C MET A 192 -1.30 -11.78 30.10
N LEU A 193 -2.36 -12.55 30.39
CA LEU A 193 -2.25 -13.99 30.62
C LEU A 193 -1.76 -14.73 29.37
N ALA A 194 -2.28 -14.43 28.18
CA ALA A 194 -1.80 -14.98 26.92
C ALA A 194 -0.32 -14.62 26.65
N LYS A 195 0.07 -13.35 26.87
CA LYS A 195 1.46 -12.88 26.69
C LYS A 195 2.45 -13.48 27.68
N THR A 196 1.99 -14.06 28.78
CA THR A 196 2.82 -14.67 29.84
C THR A 196 2.60 -16.18 30.00
N SER A 197 1.96 -16.83 29.03
CA SER A 197 1.80 -18.28 28.98
C SER A 197 3.11 -19.02 28.76
N ALA A 198 3.22 -20.22 29.34
CA ALA A 198 4.40 -21.08 29.20
C ALA A 198 4.37 -21.93 27.91
N ASP A 199 3.17 -22.17 27.35
CA ASP A 199 2.95 -22.98 26.16
C ASP A 199 1.92 -22.34 25.21
N GLN A 200 1.81 -22.90 24.00
CA GLN A 200 0.96 -22.38 22.92
C GLN A 200 -0.54 -22.61 23.18
N ASP A 201 -0.93 -23.68 23.85
CA ASP A 201 -2.35 -24.05 24.01
C ASP A 201 -2.98 -23.24 25.14
N GLU A 202 -2.26 -22.98 26.24
CA GLU A 202 -2.68 -21.99 27.25
C GLU A 202 -2.79 -20.59 26.61
N CYS A 203 -1.79 -20.20 25.81
CA CYS A 203 -1.75 -18.90 25.13
C CYS A 203 -2.96 -18.69 24.20
N LEU A 204 -3.30 -19.68 23.39
CA LEU A 204 -4.49 -19.65 22.52
C LEU A 204 -5.80 -19.61 23.32
N SER A 205 -5.90 -20.35 24.42
CA SER A 205 -7.10 -20.32 25.28
C SER A 205 -7.35 -18.94 25.90
N TRP A 206 -6.29 -18.20 26.24
CA TRP A 206 -6.41 -16.83 26.75
C TRP A 206 -6.79 -15.81 25.66
N TYR A 207 -6.31 -15.97 24.41
CA TYR A 207 -6.82 -15.15 23.30
C TYR A 207 -8.30 -15.44 22.99
N GLU A 208 -8.74 -16.70 23.07
CA GLU A 208 -10.17 -17.08 22.96
C GLU A 208 -11.02 -16.48 24.07
N ARG A 209 -10.44 -16.33 25.27
CA ARG A 209 -11.11 -15.67 26.38
C ARG A 209 -11.34 -14.19 26.13
N ILE A 210 -10.48 -13.48 25.40
CA ILE A 210 -10.68 -12.05 25.09
C ILE A 210 -11.99 -11.82 24.34
N GLU A 211 -12.22 -12.58 23.27
CA GLU A 211 -13.46 -12.53 22.49
C GLU A 211 -14.68 -12.84 23.39
N THR A 212 -14.57 -13.86 24.23
CA THR A 212 -15.62 -14.24 25.21
C THR A 212 -15.96 -13.12 26.20
N GLU A 213 -14.97 -12.35 26.66
CA GLU A 213 -15.19 -11.22 27.58
C GLU A 213 -15.80 -10.01 26.86
N ILE A 214 -15.38 -9.72 25.62
CA ILE A 214 -15.92 -8.63 24.80
C ILE A 214 -17.39 -8.91 24.43
N ASP A 215 -17.71 -10.14 24.03
CA ASP A 215 -19.10 -10.58 23.77
C ASP A 215 -19.97 -10.51 25.04
N ALA A 216 -19.38 -10.71 26.22
CA ALA A 216 -20.02 -10.49 27.52
C ALA A 216 -20.13 -9.00 27.92
N GLY A 217 -19.73 -8.08 27.04
CA GLY A 217 -19.86 -6.63 27.21
C GLY A 217 -18.66 -5.93 27.85
N ALA A 218 -17.49 -6.58 27.92
CA ALA A 218 -16.24 -5.93 28.30
C ALA A 218 -15.78 -4.92 27.24
N SER A 219 -14.94 -3.97 27.66
CA SER A 219 -14.42 -2.89 26.84
C SER A 219 -13.27 -3.35 25.96
N ASP A 220 -13.36 -3.06 24.65
CA ASP A 220 -12.25 -3.23 23.70
C ASP A 220 -11.67 -1.88 23.22
N ALA A 221 -11.49 -0.94 24.15
CA ALA A 221 -11.07 0.43 23.88
C ALA A 221 -9.76 0.59 23.07
N ILE A 222 -8.97 -0.48 22.91
CA ILE A 222 -7.69 -0.49 22.18
C ILE A 222 -7.58 -1.62 21.13
N GLY A 223 -8.67 -2.34 20.82
CA GLY A 223 -8.71 -3.34 19.75
C GLY A 223 -7.99 -4.68 20.05
N LEU A 224 -7.96 -5.11 21.31
CA LEU A 224 -7.46 -6.41 21.75
C LEU A 224 -8.24 -7.58 21.13
N GLY A 225 -9.55 -7.46 20.86
CA GLY A 225 -10.32 -8.53 20.23
C GLY A 225 -9.85 -8.79 18.79
N ALA A 226 -9.69 -7.72 18.01
CA ALA A 226 -9.10 -7.77 16.68
C ALA A 226 -7.64 -8.27 16.70
N ALA A 227 -6.84 -7.82 17.67
CA ALA A 227 -5.47 -8.29 17.84
C ALA A 227 -5.41 -9.80 18.19
N ALA A 228 -6.29 -10.28 19.09
CA ALA A 228 -6.37 -11.68 19.51
C ALA A 228 -6.66 -12.61 18.31
N LYS A 229 -7.61 -12.23 17.46
CA LYS A 229 -7.91 -12.92 16.19
C LYS A 229 -6.68 -12.97 15.28
N SER A 230 -5.94 -11.86 15.15
CA SER A 230 -4.68 -11.81 14.40
C SER A 230 -3.63 -12.77 14.95
N TRP A 231 -3.42 -12.81 16.28
CA TRP A 231 -2.45 -13.71 16.91
C TRP A 231 -2.86 -15.19 16.77
N ARG A 232 -4.13 -15.54 16.99
CA ARG A 232 -4.66 -16.91 16.81
C ARG A 232 -4.44 -17.42 15.38
N ALA A 233 -4.67 -16.56 14.38
CA ALA A 233 -4.41 -16.89 12.98
C ALA A 233 -2.91 -16.98 12.68
N GLY A 234 -2.09 -16.03 13.16
CA GLY A 234 -0.63 -16.04 13.00
C GLY A 234 0.05 -17.30 13.56
N PHE A 235 -0.38 -17.77 14.74
CA PHE A 235 0.06 -19.07 15.29
C PHE A 235 -0.30 -20.27 14.40
N SER A 236 -1.40 -20.16 13.67
CA SER A 236 -1.88 -21.21 12.75
C SER A 236 -1.13 -21.21 11.42
N LEU A 237 -0.43 -20.13 11.04
CA LEU A 237 0.40 -20.05 9.82
C LEU A 237 1.67 -20.92 9.89
N GLN A 238 1.99 -21.52 11.03
CA GLN A 238 3.13 -22.42 11.19
C GLN A 238 2.91 -23.73 10.40
N PRO A 239 3.95 -24.31 9.76
CA PRO A 239 3.84 -25.58 9.04
C PRO A 239 3.21 -26.70 9.88
N GLY A 240 2.16 -27.33 9.36
CA GLY A 240 1.44 -28.42 10.03
C GLY A 240 0.55 -28.02 11.22
N LYS A 241 0.40 -26.72 11.52
CA LYS A 241 -0.49 -26.22 12.59
C LYS A 241 -1.84 -25.70 12.08
N MET A 242 -1.94 -25.31 10.80
CA MET A 242 -3.18 -24.83 10.20
C MET A 242 -4.25 -25.93 10.15
N LYS A 243 -5.40 -25.69 10.81
CA LYS A 243 -6.56 -26.62 10.80
C LYS A 243 -7.75 -26.12 9.99
N ASP A 244 -7.91 -24.80 9.86
CA ASP A 244 -9.06 -24.16 9.20
C ASP A 244 -8.60 -22.82 8.58
N PRO A 245 -8.00 -22.85 7.39
CA PRO A 245 -7.44 -21.64 6.78
C PRO A 245 -8.54 -20.68 6.28
N VAL A 246 -9.76 -21.16 6.06
CA VAL A 246 -10.90 -20.30 5.71
C VAL A 246 -11.25 -19.39 6.90
N LYS A 247 -11.47 -19.97 8.09
CA LYS A 247 -11.74 -19.21 9.31
C LYS A 247 -10.56 -18.33 9.73
N MET A 248 -9.33 -18.82 9.59
CA MET A 248 -8.15 -17.98 9.89
C MET A 248 -7.99 -16.81 8.90
N THR A 249 -8.46 -16.95 7.65
CA THR A 249 -8.50 -15.82 6.69
C THR A 249 -9.53 -14.78 7.13
N HIS A 250 -10.71 -15.20 7.58
CA HIS A 250 -11.70 -14.28 8.19
C HIS A 250 -11.13 -13.55 9.41
N PHE A 251 -10.44 -14.24 10.32
CA PHE A 251 -9.83 -13.63 11.50
C PHE A 251 -8.76 -12.57 11.14
N LEU A 252 -7.93 -12.82 10.14
CA LEU A 252 -6.93 -11.86 9.67
C LEU A 252 -7.57 -10.67 8.93
N TYR A 253 -8.65 -10.90 8.20
CA TYR A 253 -9.41 -9.82 7.56
C TYR A 253 -10.11 -8.95 8.61
N GLU A 254 -10.73 -9.55 9.61
CA GLU A 254 -11.36 -8.85 10.73
C GLU A 254 -10.34 -8.04 11.55
N ALA A 255 -9.13 -8.60 11.74
CA ALA A 255 -8.01 -7.86 12.33
C ALA A 255 -7.62 -6.64 11.47
N PHE A 256 -7.50 -6.81 10.15
CA PHE A 256 -7.15 -5.72 9.24
C PHE A 256 -8.22 -4.61 9.17
N ILE A 257 -9.53 -4.93 9.15
CA ILE A 257 -10.57 -3.89 9.11
C ILE A 257 -10.56 -3.05 10.40
N ASN A 258 -10.23 -3.67 11.53
CA ASN A 258 -10.06 -3.02 12.84
C ASN A 258 -8.64 -2.44 13.07
N GLY A 259 -7.87 -2.20 12.00
CA GLY A 259 -6.62 -1.43 12.04
C GLY A 259 -5.36 -2.21 12.40
N GLN A 260 -5.40 -3.54 12.52
CA GLN A 260 -4.20 -4.38 12.70
C GLN A 260 -3.46 -4.50 11.36
N GLU A 261 -2.68 -3.47 10.99
CA GLU A 261 -2.02 -3.37 9.68
C GLU A 261 -1.09 -4.54 9.34
N GLY A 262 -0.54 -5.23 10.34
CA GLY A 262 0.28 -6.43 10.15
C GLY A 262 -0.47 -7.57 9.47
N ALA A 263 -1.77 -7.71 9.73
CA ALA A 263 -2.60 -8.78 9.16
C ALA A 263 -2.70 -8.71 7.62
N ALA A 264 -2.41 -7.56 7.00
CA ALA A 264 -2.31 -7.44 5.54
C ALA A 264 -1.17 -8.28 4.93
N ILE A 265 -0.12 -8.60 5.71
CA ILE A 265 0.97 -9.49 5.30
C ILE A 265 0.54 -10.96 5.46
N ASP A 266 -0.05 -11.27 6.62
CA ASP A 266 -0.55 -12.61 6.96
C ASP A 266 -1.65 -13.07 5.98
N LEU A 267 -2.50 -12.16 5.50
CA LEU A 267 -3.52 -12.42 4.47
C LEU A 267 -2.93 -12.90 3.13
N ARG A 268 -1.73 -12.43 2.76
CA ARG A 268 -1.01 -12.92 1.57
C ARG A 268 -0.44 -14.32 1.81
N GLN A 269 0.11 -14.53 3.01
CA GLN A 269 0.68 -15.83 3.41
C GLN A 269 -0.40 -16.91 3.49
N ILE A 270 -1.56 -16.62 4.06
CA ILE A 270 -2.65 -17.60 4.15
C ILE A 270 -3.29 -17.88 2.79
N SER A 271 -3.43 -16.89 1.92
CA SER A 271 -3.87 -17.11 0.52
C SER A 271 -2.94 -18.10 -0.20
N SER A 272 -1.63 -17.99 0.04
CA SER A 272 -0.63 -18.94 -0.49
C SER A 272 -0.75 -20.35 0.13
N ILE A 273 -1.09 -20.45 1.42
CA ILE A 273 -1.34 -21.73 2.11
C ILE A 273 -2.61 -22.40 1.57
N VAL A 274 -3.70 -21.65 1.37
CA VAL A 274 -4.95 -22.18 0.80
C VAL A 274 -4.71 -22.75 -0.59
N LEU A 275 -4.02 -22.01 -1.47
CA LEU A 275 -3.67 -22.49 -2.83
C LEU A 275 -2.84 -23.79 -2.83
N GLY A 276 -2.09 -24.06 -1.76
CA GLY A 276 -1.34 -25.30 -1.55
C GLY A 276 -2.07 -26.39 -0.74
N SER A 277 -3.28 -26.13 -0.25
CA SER A 277 -4.09 -27.08 0.55
C SER A 277 -4.76 -28.15 -0.31
N ASP A 278 -5.53 -29.06 0.28
CA ASP A 278 -6.30 -30.11 -0.41
C ASP A 278 -7.51 -29.56 -1.21
N ASP A 279 -8.14 -30.41 -2.02
CA ASP A 279 -9.25 -30.01 -2.91
C ASP A 279 -10.56 -29.69 -2.16
N GLU A 280 -10.79 -30.23 -0.95
CA GLU A 280 -11.95 -29.86 -0.13
C GLU A 280 -11.77 -28.48 0.48
N THR A 281 -10.60 -28.21 1.04
CA THR A 281 -10.21 -26.88 1.53
C THR A 281 -10.26 -25.83 0.42
N LEU A 282 -9.77 -26.14 -0.79
CA LEU A 282 -9.90 -25.26 -1.95
C LEU A 282 -11.37 -25.00 -2.33
N ARG A 283 -12.20 -26.04 -2.37
CA ARG A 283 -13.64 -25.90 -2.70
C ARG A 283 -14.39 -25.07 -1.65
N ALA A 284 -14.06 -25.23 -0.37
CA ALA A 284 -14.62 -24.40 0.71
C ALA A 284 -14.21 -22.93 0.56
N ALA A 285 -12.91 -22.66 0.37
CA ALA A 285 -12.37 -21.33 0.16
C ALA A 285 -12.90 -20.65 -1.13
N ALA A 286 -13.21 -21.42 -2.17
CA ALA A 286 -13.80 -20.91 -3.41
C ALA A 286 -15.30 -20.60 -3.28
N GLY A 287 -16.02 -21.32 -2.42
CA GLY A 287 -17.41 -21.02 -2.08
C GLY A 287 -17.56 -19.72 -1.29
N ASP A 288 -16.70 -19.52 -0.29
CA ASP A 288 -16.68 -18.32 0.55
C ASP A 288 -16.38 -17.05 -0.27
N PRO A 289 -17.27 -16.04 -0.30
CA PRO A 289 -17.06 -14.84 -1.12
C PRO A 289 -15.87 -13.97 -0.70
N LEU A 290 -15.52 -13.92 0.59
CA LEU A 290 -14.40 -13.11 1.07
C LEU A 290 -13.08 -13.79 0.75
N VAL A 291 -12.96 -15.08 1.08
CA VAL A 291 -11.73 -15.86 0.86
C VAL A 291 -11.47 -16.04 -0.63
N ARG A 292 -12.51 -16.25 -1.47
CA ARG A 292 -12.39 -16.22 -2.93
C ARG A 292 -11.79 -14.90 -3.43
N ARG A 293 -12.32 -13.75 -2.98
CA ARG A 293 -11.86 -12.41 -3.39
C ARG A 293 -10.41 -12.13 -2.98
N LEU A 294 -9.99 -12.59 -1.81
CA LEU A 294 -8.61 -12.44 -1.31
C LEU A 294 -7.61 -13.32 -2.08
N ILE A 295 -8.00 -14.55 -2.41
CA ILE A 295 -7.17 -15.46 -3.24
C ILE A 295 -7.10 -14.96 -4.68
N ASN A 296 -8.20 -14.51 -5.26
CA ASN A 296 -8.22 -13.90 -6.59
C ASN A 296 -7.34 -12.63 -6.67
N LEU A 297 -7.25 -11.86 -5.59
CA LEU A 297 -6.30 -10.74 -5.48
C LEU A 297 -4.83 -11.22 -5.43
N GLU A 298 -4.50 -12.21 -4.58
CA GLU A 298 -3.13 -12.73 -4.49
C GLU A 298 -2.67 -13.39 -5.80
N LEU A 299 -3.57 -14.08 -6.52
CA LEU A 299 -3.31 -14.66 -7.83
C LEU A 299 -3.02 -13.59 -8.89
N HIS A 300 -3.78 -12.49 -8.92
CA HIS A 300 -3.50 -11.38 -9.87
C HIS A 300 -2.10 -10.81 -9.66
N ILE A 301 -1.71 -10.58 -8.40
CA ILE A 301 -0.41 -9.98 -8.04
C ILE A 301 0.75 -10.98 -8.23
N SER A 302 0.55 -12.26 -7.93
CA SER A 302 1.55 -13.31 -8.15
C SER A 302 1.93 -13.49 -9.62
N TYR A 303 1.06 -13.04 -10.53
CA TYR A 303 1.23 -13.10 -11.97
C TYR A 303 1.33 -11.70 -12.62
N ASP A 304 1.53 -10.62 -11.86
CA ASP A 304 1.66 -9.25 -12.43
C ASP A 304 3.02 -8.97 -13.12
N GLY A 305 4.02 -9.83 -12.87
CA GLY A 305 5.38 -9.70 -13.40
C GLY A 305 6.22 -8.56 -12.80
N TRP A 306 5.59 -7.66 -12.03
CA TRP A 306 6.21 -6.47 -11.45
C TRP A 306 6.78 -6.72 -10.06
N THR A 307 6.10 -7.50 -9.22
CA THR A 307 6.50 -7.69 -7.81
C THR A 307 7.74 -8.55 -7.59
N GLY A 308 8.37 -9.06 -8.66
CA GLY A 308 9.48 -10.02 -8.57
C GLY A 308 9.09 -11.39 -7.99
N ARG A 309 7.81 -11.59 -7.65
CA ARG A 309 7.25 -12.84 -7.10
C ARG A 309 6.66 -13.78 -8.16
N THR A 310 6.84 -13.47 -9.45
CA THR A 310 6.67 -14.43 -10.54
C THR A 310 7.65 -15.59 -10.33
N ARG A 311 7.20 -16.61 -9.59
CA ARG A 311 7.93 -17.87 -9.36
C ARG A 311 8.38 -18.38 -10.72
N ALA A 312 9.70 -18.40 -10.96
CA ALA A 312 10.26 -19.03 -12.14
C ALA A 312 9.73 -20.48 -12.20
N PRO A 313 8.94 -20.83 -13.23
CA PRO A 313 8.24 -22.11 -13.27
C PRO A 313 9.29 -23.22 -13.50
N ALA A 314 9.16 -24.34 -12.79
CA ALA A 314 10.20 -25.38 -12.84
C ALA A 314 10.25 -26.10 -14.20
N SER A 315 9.14 -26.05 -14.95
CA SER A 315 9.03 -26.46 -16.35
C SER A 315 8.12 -25.49 -17.13
N ALA A 316 7.96 -25.69 -18.43
CA ALA A 316 6.94 -24.96 -19.19
C ALA A 316 5.51 -25.30 -18.74
N ASP A 317 5.30 -26.53 -18.27
CA ASP A 317 4.00 -27.12 -17.90
C ASP A 317 3.54 -26.74 -16.49
N ASP A 318 4.49 -26.38 -15.60
CA ASP A 318 4.23 -25.87 -14.25
C ASP A 318 3.54 -24.49 -14.25
N ARG A 319 3.52 -23.77 -15.40
CA ARG A 319 2.92 -22.44 -15.52
C ARG A 319 1.40 -22.50 -15.40
N GLY A 320 0.89 -21.95 -14.30
CA GLY A 320 -0.54 -21.83 -14.08
C GLY A 320 -1.21 -23.08 -13.52
N ALA A 321 -0.48 -24.15 -13.16
CA ALA A 321 -1.09 -25.30 -12.50
C ALA A 321 -1.89 -24.92 -11.22
N PRO A 322 -1.43 -23.99 -10.35
CA PRO A 322 -2.24 -23.47 -9.25
C PRO A 322 -3.47 -22.66 -9.71
N LEU A 323 -3.37 -21.89 -10.80
CA LEU A 323 -4.49 -21.13 -11.37
C LEU A 323 -5.59 -22.07 -11.89
N LEU A 324 -5.20 -23.14 -12.60
CA LEU A 324 -6.14 -24.11 -13.16
C LEU A 324 -6.79 -24.97 -12.08
N ARG A 325 -6.03 -25.36 -11.03
CA ARG A 325 -6.58 -26.07 -9.86
C ARG A 325 -7.56 -25.20 -9.07
N TRP A 326 -7.23 -23.92 -8.85
CA TRP A 326 -8.13 -22.95 -8.24
C TRP A 326 -9.40 -22.73 -9.09
N LEU A 327 -9.25 -22.57 -10.41
CA LEU A 327 -10.38 -22.43 -11.32
C LEU A 327 -11.28 -23.68 -11.32
N ALA A 328 -10.72 -24.88 -11.17
CA ALA A 328 -11.48 -26.11 -10.97
C ALA A 328 -12.24 -26.10 -9.63
N ALA A 329 -11.62 -25.62 -8.54
CA ALA A 329 -12.29 -25.47 -7.25
C ALA A 329 -13.44 -24.44 -7.30
N VAL A 330 -13.28 -23.30 -7.97
CA VAL A 330 -14.36 -22.32 -8.21
C VAL A 330 -15.49 -22.93 -9.04
N ARG A 331 -15.17 -23.66 -10.12
CA ARG A 331 -16.16 -24.40 -10.93
C ARG A 331 -16.90 -25.49 -10.14
N SER A 332 -16.23 -26.14 -9.18
CA SER A 332 -16.79 -27.17 -8.30
C SER A 332 -17.64 -26.59 -7.16
N ALA A 333 -17.26 -25.43 -6.62
CA ALA A 333 -18.01 -24.72 -5.58
C ALA A 333 -19.27 -24.03 -6.13
N ALA A 334 -19.27 -23.69 -7.43
CA ALA A 334 -20.38 -23.05 -8.14
C ALA A 334 -21.03 -21.86 -7.39
N PRO A 335 -20.24 -20.85 -6.95
CA PRO A 335 -20.76 -19.71 -6.21
C PRO A 335 -21.72 -18.87 -7.08
N SER A 336 -22.71 -18.24 -6.43
CA SER A 336 -23.72 -17.39 -7.07
C SER A 336 -23.22 -16.01 -7.51
N ASP A 337 -22.01 -15.64 -7.10
CA ASP A 337 -21.33 -14.39 -7.41
C ASP A 337 -19.94 -14.69 -7.99
N LEU A 338 -19.61 -14.05 -9.11
CA LEU A 338 -18.34 -14.15 -9.84
C LEU A 338 -17.78 -12.76 -10.20
N ASP A 339 -18.23 -11.69 -9.54
CA ASP A 339 -17.85 -10.29 -9.83
C ASP A 339 -16.34 -10.01 -9.78
N ASP A 340 -15.58 -10.86 -9.08
CA ASP A 340 -14.15 -10.73 -8.87
C ASP A 340 -13.28 -11.58 -9.82
N MET A 341 -13.91 -12.42 -10.67
CA MET A 341 -13.21 -13.37 -11.55
C MET A 341 -12.35 -12.75 -12.65
N SER A 342 -12.51 -11.46 -12.95
CA SER A 342 -11.63 -10.76 -13.90
C SER A 342 -10.16 -10.80 -13.45
N ARG A 343 -9.90 -10.78 -12.14
CA ARG A 343 -8.55 -10.96 -11.57
C ARG A 343 -7.94 -12.32 -11.93
N VAL A 344 -8.76 -13.36 -12.02
CA VAL A 344 -8.35 -14.70 -12.49
C VAL A 344 -8.12 -14.70 -14.01
N ALA A 345 -8.97 -14.02 -14.78
CA ALA A 345 -8.77 -13.86 -16.21
C ALA A 345 -7.45 -13.13 -16.53
N TRP A 346 -7.09 -12.08 -15.77
CA TRP A 346 -5.80 -11.40 -15.86
C TRP A 346 -4.63 -12.33 -15.52
N ALA A 347 -4.69 -13.08 -14.41
CA ALA A 347 -3.63 -14.01 -14.04
C ALA A 347 -3.44 -15.16 -15.07
N LEU A 348 -4.54 -15.67 -15.64
CA LEU A 348 -4.51 -16.64 -16.75
C LEU A 348 -3.92 -16.04 -18.02
N TYR A 349 -4.22 -14.78 -18.34
CA TYR A 349 -3.62 -14.06 -19.46
C TYR A 349 -2.10 -13.88 -19.25
N SER A 350 -1.65 -13.46 -18.07
CA SER A 350 -0.22 -13.42 -17.70
C SER A 350 0.48 -14.78 -17.83
N ALA A 351 -0.20 -15.87 -17.46
CA ALA A 351 0.33 -17.22 -17.59
C ALA A 351 0.42 -17.71 -19.05
N GLY A 352 -0.12 -16.96 -20.02
CA GLY A 352 -0.26 -17.36 -21.43
C GLY A 352 -1.44 -18.30 -21.70
N SER A 353 -2.30 -18.56 -20.71
CA SER A 353 -3.48 -19.43 -20.78
C SER A 353 -4.68 -18.71 -21.44
N TYR A 354 -4.44 -18.08 -22.59
CA TYR A 354 -5.36 -17.16 -23.26
C TYR A 354 -6.79 -17.73 -23.47
N GLU A 355 -6.92 -19.01 -23.79
CA GLU A 355 -8.22 -19.65 -23.99
C GLU A 355 -9.05 -19.78 -22.70
N GLU A 356 -8.44 -20.15 -21.58
CA GLU A 356 -9.14 -20.15 -20.28
C GLU A 356 -9.39 -18.72 -19.80
N ALA A 357 -8.45 -17.78 -20.06
CA ALA A 357 -8.66 -16.36 -19.77
C ALA A 357 -9.89 -15.79 -20.49
N ARG A 358 -10.08 -16.08 -21.80
CA ARG A 358 -11.30 -15.69 -22.54
C ARG A 358 -12.56 -16.34 -21.96
N LYS A 359 -12.52 -17.63 -21.59
CA LYS A 359 -13.67 -18.33 -20.98
C LYS A 359 -14.08 -17.75 -19.63
N VAL A 360 -13.11 -17.37 -18.79
CA VAL A 360 -13.37 -16.69 -17.51
C VAL A 360 -13.86 -15.26 -17.74
N LEU A 361 -13.26 -14.54 -18.68
CA LEU A 361 -13.68 -13.18 -19.05
C LEU A 361 -15.14 -13.14 -19.55
N ALA A 362 -15.58 -14.16 -20.30
CA ALA A 362 -16.94 -14.26 -20.83
C ALA A 362 -18.05 -14.41 -19.75
N VAL A 363 -17.70 -14.76 -18.51
CA VAL A 363 -18.64 -14.81 -17.37
C VAL A 363 -18.48 -13.64 -16.38
N CYS A 364 -17.54 -12.72 -16.62
CA CYS A 364 -17.36 -11.53 -15.79
C CYS A 364 -18.47 -10.47 -16.06
N PRO A 365 -18.77 -9.58 -15.09
CA PRO A 365 -19.74 -8.50 -15.29
C PRO A 365 -19.36 -7.58 -16.46
N ARG A 366 -20.33 -7.23 -17.30
CA ARG A 366 -20.10 -6.37 -18.49
C ARG A 366 -19.62 -4.94 -18.18
N GLU A 367 -19.79 -4.50 -16.93
CA GLU A 367 -19.34 -3.19 -16.46
C GLU A 367 -18.11 -3.28 -15.52
N ASP A 368 -17.52 -4.47 -15.33
CA ASP A 368 -16.23 -4.54 -14.64
C ASP A 368 -15.13 -3.91 -15.51
N ALA A 369 -14.51 -2.87 -14.97
CA ALA A 369 -13.47 -2.11 -15.63
C ALA A 369 -12.17 -2.93 -15.85
N LEU A 370 -11.89 -3.93 -15.00
CA LEU A 370 -10.78 -4.86 -15.22
C LEU A 370 -11.09 -5.84 -16.36
N ALA A 371 -12.33 -6.35 -16.45
CA ALA A 371 -12.78 -7.17 -17.56
C ALA A 371 -12.73 -6.40 -18.90
N LEU A 372 -13.26 -5.16 -18.91
CA LEU A 372 -13.23 -4.28 -20.09
C LEU A 372 -11.80 -3.98 -20.58
N TRP A 373 -10.85 -3.79 -19.68
CA TRP A 373 -9.44 -3.57 -20.03
C TRP A 373 -8.79 -4.84 -20.60
N LEU A 374 -9.04 -6.02 -20.01
CA LEU A 374 -8.54 -7.28 -20.55
C LEU A 374 -9.15 -7.60 -21.93
N GLN A 375 -10.44 -7.32 -22.12
CA GLN A 375 -11.10 -7.43 -23.42
C GLN A 375 -10.44 -6.51 -24.46
N ALA A 376 -10.05 -5.29 -24.09
CA ALA A 376 -9.34 -4.40 -25.00
C ALA A 376 -7.95 -4.93 -25.42
N LYS A 377 -7.21 -5.61 -24.52
CA LYS A 377 -5.94 -6.27 -24.88
C LYS A 377 -6.15 -7.47 -25.80
N PHE A 378 -7.24 -8.24 -25.62
CA PHE A 378 -7.63 -9.29 -26.56
C PHE A 378 -8.04 -8.72 -27.93
N ASP A 379 -8.91 -7.72 -27.97
CA ASP A 379 -9.33 -7.06 -29.21
C ASP A 379 -8.12 -6.50 -29.98
N LEU A 380 -7.18 -5.85 -29.29
CA LEU A 380 -5.91 -5.36 -29.87
C LEU A 380 -5.06 -6.51 -30.44
N ARG A 381 -4.93 -7.61 -29.71
CA ARG A 381 -4.21 -8.82 -30.15
C ARG A 381 -4.87 -9.47 -31.38
N ASP A 382 -6.18 -9.38 -31.48
CA ASP A 382 -6.99 -9.90 -32.58
C ASP A 382 -7.10 -8.91 -33.77
N GLY A 383 -6.50 -7.72 -33.66
CA GLY A 383 -6.50 -6.67 -34.69
C GLY A 383 -7.75 -5.77 -34.73
N ASN A 384 -8.68 -5.94 -33.79
CA ASN A 384 -9.96 -5.23 -33.73
C ASN A 384 -9.82 -3.86 -33.02
N LEU A 385 -9.03 -2.96 -33.59
CA LEU A 385 -8.59 -1.70 -32.96
C LEU A 385 -9.74 -0.81 -32.45
N GLU A 386 -10.82 -0.67 -33.20
CA GLU A 386 -11.99 0.16 -32.84
C GLU A 386 -12.73 -0.42 -31.62
N GLN A 387 -12.79 -1.74 -31.51
CA GLN A 387 -13.40 -2.44 -30.38
C GLN A 387 -12.49 -2.38 -29.15
N ALA A 388 -11.17 -2.52 -29.35
CA ALA A 388 -10.17 -2.33 -28.30
C ALA A 388 -10.29 -0.91 -27.68
N ASN A 389 -10.37 0.12 -28.53
CA ASN A 389 -10.55 1.50 -28.09
C ASN A 389 -11.86 1.69 -27.32
N LYS A 390 -12.97 1.15 -27.83
CA LYS A 390 -14.29 1.22 -27.20
C LYS A 390 -14.32 0.58 -25.81
N HIS A 391 -13.74 -0.61 -25.64
CA HIS A 391 -13.67 -1.28 -24.34
C HIS A 391 -12.71 -0.57 -23.38
N LEU A 392 -11.56 -0.09 -23.85
CA LEU A 392 -10.61 0.62 -23.00
C LEU A 392 -11.14 2.00 -22.54
N ALA A 393 -11.77 2.76 -23.43
CA ALA A 393 -12.46 3.99 -23.08
C ALA A 393 -13.62 3.77 -22.09
N ALA A 394 -14.27 2.60 -22.12
CA ALA A 394 -15.23 2.19 -21.11
C ALA A 394 -14.58 1.89 -19.75
N SER A 395 -13.45 1.17 -19.74
CA SER A 395 -12.66 0.93 -18.52
C SER A 395 -12.17 2.24 -17.88
N ILE A 396 -11.56 3.14 -18.67
CA ILE A 396 -11.09 4.46 -18.23
C ILE A 396 -12.22 5.28 -17.60
N ARG A 397 -13.41 5.32 -18.21
CA ARG A 397 -14.60 6.02 -17.68
C ARG A 397 -15.08 5.49 -16.32
N ILE A 398 -14.70 4.28 -15.93
CA ILE A 398 -15.06 3.67 -14.64
C ILE A 398 -13.92 3.82 -13.63
N HIS A 399 -12.67 3.55 -14.01
CA HIS A 399 -11.51 3.75 -13.13
C HIS A 399 -11.34 5.23 -12.73
N SER A 400 -11.51 6.17 -13.66
CA SER A 400 -11.37 7.62 -13.40
C SER A 400 -12.43 8.23 -12.46
N LYS A 401 -13.48 7.48 -12.11
CA LYS A 401 -14.46 7.87 -11.09
C LYS A 401 -14.11 7.37 -9.70
N ARG A 402 -13.11 6.49 -9.55
CA ARG A 402 -12.67 5.97 -8.25
C ARG A 402 -11.84 7.01 -7.52
N ALA A 403 -11.95 7.04 -6.19
CA ALA A 403 -11.09 7.87 -5.35
C ALA A 403 -9.61 7.48 -5.55
N GLY A 404 -8.73 8.48 -5.61
CA GLY A 404 -7.30 8.27 -5.89
C GLY A 404 -6.94 8.17 -7.38
N TRP A 405 -7.79 8.65 -8.30
CA TRP A 405 -7.39 8.83 -9.71
C TRP A 405 -6.38 9.97 -9.85
N PHE A 406 -5.10 9.60 -9.91
CA PHE A 406 -3.95 10.47 -10.15
C PHE A 406 -2.90 9.67 -10.95
N PRO A 407 -3.12 9.44 -12.26
CA PRO A 407 -2.23 8.63 -13.08
C PRO A 407 -0.83 9.26 -13.15
N MET A 408 0.20 8.46 -12.94
CA MET A 408 1.59 8.93 -12.94
C MET A 408 2.53 7.79 -13.29
N ASN A 409 3.22 7.87 -14.43
CA ASN A 409 4.43 7.08 -14.63
C ASN A 409 5.57 7.69 -13.79
N SER A 410 6.40 6.84 -13.21
CA SER A 410 7.62 7.26 -12.52
C SER A 410 8.82 6.75 -13.31
N SER A 411 9.58 7.64 -13.94
CA SER A 411 10.80 7.32 -14.71
C SER A 411 11.98 6.83 -13.83
N TYR A 412 11.70 6.24 -12.67
CA TYR A 412 12.66 5.89 -11.62
C TYR A 412 12.34 4.56 -10.93
N SER A 413 13.38 3.96 -10.37
CA SER A 413 13.45 2.60 -9.82
C SER A 413 12.63 2.32 -8.55
N ASP A 414 12.07 3.35 -7.92
CA ASP A 414 11.56 3.29 -6.54
C ASP A 414 10.36 2.35 -6.36
N GLY A 415 9.57 2.16 -7.43
CA GLY A 415 8.43 1.24 -7.43
C GLY A 415 8.80 -0.21 -7.10
N ARG A 416 10.04 -0.65 -7.33
CA ARG A 416 10.42 -2.07 -7.12
C ARG A 416 10.44 -2.50 -5.64
N TRP A 417 10.46 -1.55 -4.69
CA TRP A 417 10.72 -1.84 -3.27
C TRP A 417 9.48 -1.81 -2.37
N SER A 418 8.31 -1.40 -2.85
CA SER A 418 7.12 -1.26 -1.99
C SER A 418 5.78 -1.58 -2.69
N THR A 419 5.47 -2.87 -2.83
CA THR A 419 4.19 -3.40 -3.35
C THR A 419 2.93 -2.97 -2.56
N HIS A 420 3.12 -2.27 -1.46
CA HIS A 420 2.09 -1.71 -0.57
C HIS A 420 1.95 -0.17 -0.73
N SER A 421 2.66 0.45 -1.68
CA SER A 421 2.71 1.91 -1.90
C SER A 421 1.68 2.43 -2.89
N VAL A 422 1.24 3.68 -2.67
CA VAL A 422 0.34 4.46 -3.56
C VAL A 422 0.87 4.52 -5.00
N MET A 423 2.19 4.44 -5.19
CA MET A 423 2.80 4.44 -6.52
C MET A 423 2.25 3.33 -7.43
N PHE A 424 1.96 2.14 -6.90
CA PHE A 424 1.42 1.03 -7.69
C PHE A 424 0.03 1.35 -8.27
N ASP A 425 -0.83 2.05 -7.52
CA ASP A 425 -2.13 2.51 -8.03
C ASP A 425 -1.94 3.57 -9.13
N ARG A 426 -1.01 4.52 -8.96
CA ARG A 426 -0.72 5.56 -9.97
C ARG A 426 -0.13 4.97 -11.25
N LEU A 427 0.75 3.97 -11.12
CA LEU A 427 1.35 3.22 -12.23
C LEU A 427 0.31 2.35 -12.97
N ASN A 428 -0.62 1.72 -12.24
CA ASN A 428 -1.75 0.99 -12.81
C ASN A 428 -2.61 1.92 -13.69
N GLN A 429 -2.99 3.08 -13.15
CA GLN A 429 -3.77 4.10 -13.87
C GLN A 429 -3.00 4.69 -15.06
N ALA A 430 -1.68 4.90 -14.92
CA ALA A 430 -0.81 5.32 -16.00
C ALA A 430 -0.76 4.29 -17.13
N ARG A 431 -0.63 2.99 -16.81
CA ARG A 431 -0.64 1.91 -17.81
C ARG A 431 -1.98 1.82 -18.56
N LEU A 432 -3.11 1.97 -17.85
CA LEU A 432 -4.45 2.02 -18.46
C LEU A 432 -4.58 3.12 -19.52
N LEU A 433 -4.00 4.30 -19.25
CA LEU A 433 -3.95 5.42 -20.19
C LEU A 433 -2.90 5.23 -21.30
N ALA A 434 -1.73 4.65 -21.00
CA ALA A 434 -0.70 4.39 -21.99
C ALA A 434 -1.13 3.37 -23.05
N ASP A 435 -1.86 2.32 -22.64
CA ASP A 435 -2.51 1.37 -23.55
C ASP A 435 -3.49 2.08 -24.51
N SER A 436 -4.23 3.08 -24.00
CA SER A 436 -5.13 3.92 -24.81
C SER A 436 -4.37 4.84 -25.76
N GLY A 437 -3.17 5.28 -25.36
CA GLY A 437 -2.21 5.96 -26.22
C GLY A 437 -1.83 5.12 -27.43
N ILE A 438 -1.43 3.85 -27.20
CA ILE A 438 -1.02 2.93 -28.27
C ILE A 438 -2.18 2.54 -29.18
N ILE A 439 -3.36 2.24 -28.65
CA ILE A 439 -4.54 1.94 -29.48
C ILE A 439 -4.93 3.16 -30.34
N SER A 440 -4.89 4.37 -29.78
CA SER A 440 -5.14 5.61 -30.53
C SER A 440 -4.09 5.83 -31.64
N LEU A 441 -2.82 5.51 -31.36
CA LEU A 441 -1.73 5.59 -32.34
C LEU A 441 -1.91 4.59 -33.48
N ALA A 442 -2.33 3.35 -33.17
CA ALA A 442 -2.66 2.33 -34.18
C ALA A 442 -3.85 2.74 -35.06
N LEU A 443 -4.86 3.37 -34.46
CA LEU A 443 -6.00 4.01 -35.15
C LEU A 443 -5.63 5.32 -35.89
N LYS A 444 -4.39 5.80 -35.74
CA LYS A 444 -3.87 7.07 -36.31
C LYS A 444 -4.57 8.34 -35.77
N ASP A 445 -5.27 8.25 -34.64
CA ASP A 445 -5.67 9.44 -33.88
C ASP A 445 -4.48 9.91 -33.02
N TYR A 446 -3.56 10.61 -33.68
CA TYR A 446 -2.35 11.12 -33.04
C TYR A 446 -2.64 12.16 -31.93
N LEU A 447 -3.81 12.80 -31.92
CA LEU A 447 -4.21 13.75 -30.89
C LEU A 447 -4.78 13.06 -29.64
N ALA A 448 -5.55 11.98 -29.82
CA ALA A 448 -5.94 11.12 -28.70
C ALA A 448 -4.73 10.36 -28.13
N ALA A 449 -3.82 9.89 -28.99
CA ALA A 449 -2.58 9.24 -28.57
C ALA A 449 -1.71 10.17 -27.70
N LEU A 450 -1.47 11.41 -28.18
CA LEU A 450 -0.76 12.45 -27.46
C LEU A 450 -1.40 12.73 -26.09
N GLU A 451 -2.71 12.97 -26.04
CA GLU A 451 -3.38 13.35 -24.81
C GLU A 451 -3.45 12.20 -23.78
N SER A 452 -3.54 10.95 -24.24
CA SER A 452 -3.48 9.76 -23.36
C SER A 452 -2.08 9.52 -22.81
N LEU A 453 -1.04 9.57 -23.64
CA LEU A 453 0.37 9.40 -23.22
C LEU A 453 0.87 10.55 -22.33
N ARG A 454 0.37 11.77 -22.60
CA ARG A 454 0.59 12.91 -21.70
C ARG A 454 -0.05 12.62 -20.35
N LYS A 455 -1.35 12.31 -20.30
CA LYS A 455 -2.07 12.06 -19.03
C LYS A 455 -1.60 10.84 -18.25
N SER A 456 -0.90 9.89 -18.86
CA SER A 456 -0.22 8.80 -18.13
C SER A 456 1.14 9.18 -17.56
N GLY A 457 1.71 10.34 -17.89
CA GLY A 457 3.06 10.74 -17.49
C GLY A 457 4.17 10.15 -18.36
N TYR A 458 3.86 9.60 -19.54
CA TYR A 458 4.86 9.15 -20.52
C TYR A 458 5.36 10.36 -21.32
N GLU A 459 6.05 11.27 -20.63
CA GLU A 459 6.41 12.61 -21.14
C GLU A 459 7.27 12.54 -22.42
N ALA A 460 8.14 11.54 -22.54
CA ALA A 460 9.00 11.34 -23.71
C ALA A 460 8.18 10.94 -24.96
N ASP A 461 7.26 9.98 -24.83
CA ASP A 461 6.38 9.55 -25.92
C ASP A 461 5.42 10.68 -26.35
N ALA A 462 4.87 11.41 -25.37
CA ALA A 462 4.04 12.58 -25.61
C ALA A 462 4.83 13.70 -26.33
N ALA A 463 6.07 13.98 -25.90
CA ALA A 463 6.95 14.93 -26.57
C ALA A 463 7.26 14.48 -28.01
N TYR A 464 7.55 13.19 -28.23
CA TYR A 464 7.82 12.67 -29.56
C TYR A 464 6.63 12.88 -30.52
N LEU A 465 5.41 12.55 -30.08
CA LEU A 465 4.20 12.78 -30.88
C LEU A 465 3.96 14.27 -31.15
N ALA A 466 4.05 15.13 -30.13
CA ALA A 466 3.85 16.58 -30.26
C ALA A 466 4.93 17.26 -31.13
N GLU A 467 6.17 16.81 -31.07
CA GLU A 467 7.28 17.41 -31.83
C GLU A 467 7.39 16.88 -33.27
N ASN A 468 7.01 15.62 -33.55
CA ASN A 468 7.33 14.96 -34.83
C ASN A 468 6.13 14.37 -35.61
N VAL A 469 5.04 13.94 -34.95
CA VAL A 469 3.99 13.10 -35.59
C VAL A 469 2.68 13.85 -35.81
N VAL A 470 2.25 14.65 -34.84
CA VAL A 470 1.00 15.43 -34.92
C VAL A 470 1.16 16.58 -35.93
N ASP A 471 0.12 16.88 -36.72
CA ASP A 471 0.07 18.09 -37.56
C ASP A 471 0.26 19.37 -36.73
N LEU A 472 1.03 20.33 -37.22
CA LEU A 472 1.37 21.54 -36.47
C LEU A 472 0.15 22.43 -36.20
N ASP A 473 -0.72 22.66 -37.20
CA ASP A 473 -1.91 23.50 -37.00
C ASP A 473 -3.01 22.76 -36.23
N GLY A 474 -3.09 21.44 -36.35
CA GLY A 474 -3.82 20.55 -35.45
C GLY A 474 -3.37 20.70 -34.00
N LEU A 475 -2.06 20.67 -33.75
CA LEU A 475 -1.48 20.84 -32.42
C LEU A 475 -1.73 22.26 -31.87
N VAL A 476 -1.55 23.32 -32.65
CA VAL A 476 -1.86 24.70 -32.25
C VAL A 476 -3.33 24.83 -31.81
N ARG A 477 -4.27 24.30 -32.61
CA ARG A 477 -5.70 24.29 -32.27
C ARG A 477 -6.00 23.45 -31.02
N HIS A 478 -5.31 22.32 -30.85
CA HIS A 478 -5.46 21.46 -29.67
C HIS A 478 -4.95 22.15 -28.40
N VAL A 479 -3.75 22.72 -28.41
CA VAL A 479 -3.13 23.38 -27.24
C VAL A 479 -3.92 24.62 -26.83
N ARG A 480 -4.39 25.46 -27.77
CA ARG A 480 -5.30 26.58 -27.47
C ARG A 480 -6.58 26.16 -26.74
N ARG A 481 -7.04 24.91 -26.94
CA ARG A 481 -8.25 24.35 -26.30
C ARG A 481 -7.96 23.72 -24.93
N VAL A 482 -6.92 22.89 -24.81
CA VAL A 482 -6.66 22.12 -23.57
C VAL A 482 -5.76 22.84 -22.57
N ALA A 483 -4.86 23.69 -23.07
CA ALA A 483 -3.89 24.45 -22.28
C ALA A 483 -3.89 25.93 -22.73
N PRO A 484 -5.01 26.66 -22.59
CA PRO A 484 -5.22 27.97 -23.22
C PRO A 484 -4.24 29.05 -22.73
N ARG A 485 -3.76 28.97 -21.48
CA ARG A 485 -2.83 29.93 -20.88
C ARG A 485 -1.72 29.23 -20.09
N TRP A 486 -0.59 29.92 -19.94
CA TRP A 486 0.40 29.52 -18.94
C TRP A 486 -0.21 29.63 -17.53
N THR A 487 -0.05 28.59 -16.73
CA THR A 487 -0.58 28.54 -15.36
C THR A 487 0.60 28.41 -14.39
N PRO A 488 0.91 29.43 -13.57
CA PRO A 488 1.98 29.34 -12.60
C PRO A 488 1.85 28.15 -11.66
N LEU A 489 2.99 27.79 -11.06
CA LEU A 489 2.98 27.00 -9.84
C LEU A 489 2.69 27.93 -8.68
N GLU A 490 1.85 27.48 -7.76
CA GLU A 490 1.81 28.06 -6.42
C GLU A 490 3.05 27.53 -5.70
N ASN A 491 3.80 28.42 -5.03
CA ASN A 491 5.09 28.05 -4.48
C ASN A 491 4.92 26.97 -3.40
N ALA A 492 5.32 25.74 -3.71
CA ALA A 492 5.74 24.79 -2.69
C ALA A 492 6.95 25.42 -1.99
N ALA A 493 6.84 25.69 -0.69
CA ALA A 493 7.90 26.34 0.08
C ALA A 493 9.11 25.41 0.22
N TRP A 494 10.06 25.58 -0.69
CA TRP A 494 11.43 25.08 -0.59
C TRP A 494 12.32 26.28 -0.31
N ASP A 495 13.05 26.26 0.81
CA ASP A 495 13.78 27.43 1.28
C ASP A 495 14.90 27.83 0.31
N GLU A 496 14.80 29.05 -0.24
CA GLU A 496 15.73 29.61 -1.24
C GLU A 496 17.18 29.65 -0.73
N GLU A 497 17.37 29.67 0.60
CA GLU A 497 18.66 29.75 1.29
C GLU A 497 19.59 28.54 1.04
N THR A 498 19.07 27.41 0.53
CA THR A 498 19.86 26.22 0.22
C THR A 498 20.21 26.03 -1.26
N ALA A 499 19.66 26.86 -2.16
CA ALA A 499 19.73 26.68 -3.61
C ALA A 499 21.05 27.21 -4.23
N THR A 500 22.15 26.45 -4.09
CA THR A 500 23.42 26.81 -4.75
C THR A 500 23.32 26.79 -6.29
N GLU A 501 23.97 27.73 -6.97
CA GLU A 501 23.74 28.08 -8.40
C GLU A 501 24.10 26.99 -9.44
N LYS A 502 24.45 25.77 -9.06
CA LYS A 502 25.10 24.78 -9.94
C LYS A 502 24.36 23.46 -10.17
N ASP A 503 23.13 23.31 -9.70
CA ASP A 503 22.33 22.10 -9.99
C ASP A 503 21.62 22.17 -11.36
N THR A 504 22.42 22.27 -12.42
CA THR A 504 21.95 22.09 -13.80
C THR A 504 21.89 20.60 -14.13
N SER A 505 20.91 19.91 -13.55
CA SER A 505 20.69 18.48 -13.77
C SER A 505 20.48 18.14 -15.25
N PHE A 506 21.00 16.99 -15.69
CA PHE A 506 21.27 16.71 -17.12
C PHE A 506 20.02 16.35 -17.97
N ASN A 507 18.85 16.15 -17.33
CA ASN A 507 17.57 15.90 -17.99
C ASN A 507 16.65 17.11 -17.80
N GLY A 508 16.06 17.62 -18.89
CA GLY A 508 15.39 18.93 -18.96
C GLY A 508 14.07 19.13 -18.18
N HIS A 509 13.83 18.31 -17.15
CA HIS A 509 12.59 18.28 -16.36
C HIS A 509 12.78 18.88 -14.95
N SER A 510 14.03 19.00 -14.49
CA SER A 510 14.40 19.51 -13.15
C SER A 510 15.27 20.77 -13.24
N PHE A 511 14.63 21.93 -13.27
CA PHE A 511 15.29 23.25 -13.17
C PHE A 511 14.71 24.01 -11.97
N ARG A 512 15.55 24.40 -11.00
CA ARG A 512 15.15 25.06 -9.73
C ARG A 512 14.08 24.32 -8.88
N GLY A 513 13.92 23.00 -9.02
CA GLY A 513 12.93 22.22 -8.24
C GLY A 513 11.45 22.47 -8.56
N TYR A 514 11.14 23.36 -9.51
CA TYR A 514 9.77 23.69 -9.90
C TYR A 514 9.18 22.61 -10.83
N GLN A 515 8.31 21.74 -10.29
CA GLN A 515 7.56 20.73 -11.07
C GLN A 515 6.63 21.39 -12.10
N ILE A 516 7.07 21.56 -13.35
CA ILE A 516 6.29 22.26 -14.38
C ILE A 516 4.95 21.54 -14.62
N ARG A 517 3.81 22.24 -14.46
CA ARG A 517 2.47 21.70 -14.73
C ARG A 517 2.40 21.07 -16.14
N ILE A 518 1.73 19.93 -16.25
CA ILE A 518 1.66 19.13 -17.47
C ILE A 518 1.04 19.84 -18.70
N ASP A 519 0.22 20.87 -18.48
CA ASP A 519 -0.30 21.75 -19.53
C ASP A 519 0.75 22.78 -20.01
N ASN A 520 1.61 23.27 -19.10
CA ASN A 520 2.72 24.17 -19.42
C ASN A 520 3.83 23.45 -20.19
N GLN A 521 4.10 22.18 -19.89
CA GLN A 521 5.04 21.34 -20.64
C GLN A 521 4.63 21.26 -22.12
N LEU A 522 3.35 20.91 -22.39
CA LEU A 522 2.79 20.81 -23.73
C LEU A 522 2.85 22.15 -24.49
N ARG A 523 2.53 23.27 -23.81
CA ARG A 523 2.70 24.63 -24.38
C ARG A 523 4.14 24.91 -24.77
N HIS A 524 5.11 24.57 -23.92
CA HIS A 524 6.53 24.78 -24.19
C HIS A 524 7.07 23.90 -25.34
N GLN A 525 6.61 22.65 -25.45
CA GLN A 525 6.92 21.76 -26.59
C GLN A 525 6.42 22.36 -27.90
N LEU A 526 5.16 22.81 -27.95
CA LEU A 526 4.62 23.51 -29.12
C LEU A 526 5.40 24.79 -29.45
N ALA A 527 5.73 25.60 -28.44
CA ALA A 527 6.51 26.83 -28.63
C ALA A 527 7.90 26.55 -29.25
N ARG A 528 8.59 25.51 -28.76
CA ARG A 528 9.88 25.04 -29.33
C ARG A 528 9.72 24.58 -30.78
N ARG A 529 8.66 23.82 -31.12
CA ARG A 529 8.39 23.41 -32.50
C ARG A 529 8.10 24.60 -33.41
N LEU A 530 7.20 25.51 -33.02
CA LEU A 530 6.88 26.72 -33.78
C LEU A 530 8.12 27.59 -34.04
N ALA A 531 9.04 27.70 -33.07
CA ALA A 531 10.29 28.43 -33.24
C ALA A 531 11.24 27.75 -34.25
N ARG A 532 11.34 26.41 -34.27
CA ARG A 532 12.10 25.68 -35.31
C ARG A 532 11.52 25.91 -36.71
N GLU A 533 10.20 25.92 -36.82
CA GLU A 533 9.45 26.22 -38.05
C GLU A 533 9.36 27.74 -38.35
N ARG A 534 10.14 28.58 -37.65
CA ARG A 534 10.23 30.05 -37.82
C ARG A 534 8.90 30.81 -37.62
N ARG A 535 7.87 30.19 -37.04
CA ARG A 535 6.58 30.81 -36.66
C ARG A 535 6.71 31.57 -35.34
N PHE A 536 7.75 32.39 -35.19
CA PHE A 536 8.16 33.00 -33.91
C PHE A 536 7.04 33.81 -33.22
N LYS A 537 6.22 34.53 -34.00
CA LYS A 537 5.07 35.31 -33.50
C LYS A 537 3.99 34.43 -32.85
N GLU A 538 3.79 33.21 -33.33
CA GLU A 538 2.89 32.23 -32.70
C GLU A 538 3.58 31.44 -31.59
N ALA A 539 4.88 31.13 -31.74
CA ALA A 539 5.66 30.50 -30.67
C ALA A 539 5.57 31.32 -29.36
N ARG A 540 5.54 32.65 -29.48
CA ARG A 540 5.39 33.61 -28.37
C ARG A 540 4.10 33.44 -27.56
N GLU A 541 3.02 32.95 -28.17
CA GLU A 541 1.75 32.68 -27.47
C GLU A 541 1.89 31.54 -26.46
N PHE A 542 2.71 30.52 -26.78
CA PHE A 542 2.84 29.29 -25.99
C PHE A 542 4.15 29.21 -25.18
N MET A 543 5.11 30.09 -25.46
CA MET A 543 6.41 30.10 -24.80
C MET A 543 6.29 30.33 -23.28
N ARG A 544 7.27 29.81 -22.53
CA ARG A 544 7.40 30.09 -21.10
C ARG A 544 7.63 31.61 -20.90
N PRO A 545 7.00 32.29 -19.93
CA PRO A 545 7.14 33.74 -19.77
C PRO A 545 8.58 34.23 -19.60
N ASP A 546 9.43 33.42 -18.97
CA ASP A 546 10.86 33.68 -18.76
C ASP A 546 11.71 33.58 -20.04
N LEU A 547 11.24 32.85 -21.05
CA LEU A 547 11.93 32.67 -22.34
C LEU A 547 11.39 33.57 -23.47
N VAL A 548 10.32 34.33 -23.22
CA VAL A 548 9.79 35.31 -24.19
C VAL A 548 10.82 36.39 -24.57
N PRO A 549 11.61 36.97 -23.63
CA PRO A 549 12.63 37.98 -23.98
C PRO A 549 13.77 37.44 -24.86
N ASP A 550 14.05 36.14 -24.82
CA ASP A 550 15.01 35.49 -25.71
C ASP A 550 14.40 35.17 -27.08
N LEU A 551 13.13 34.74 -27.12
CA LEU A 551 12.40 34.49 -28.35
C LEU A 551 12.17 35.77 -29.17
N ASP A 552 11.85 36.89 -28.50
CA ASP A 552 11.57 38.19 -29.13
C ASP A 552 12.79 38.79 -29.87
N LYS A 553 13.99 38.21 -29.70
CA LYS A 553 15.20 38.53 -30.48
C LYS A 553 15.15 38.00 -31.93
N TYR A 554 14.14 37.18 -32.26
CA TYR A 554 13.99 36.50 -33.55
C TYR A 554 12.66 36.85 -34.28
N VAL A 555 11.92 37.85 -33.80
CA VAL A 555 10.52 38.20 -34.20
C VAL A 555 10.43 39.40 -35.15
#